data_AF-A0A820KG04-F1
#
_entry.id   AF-A0A820KG04-F1
#
_cell.length_a   1.000
_cell.length_b   1.000
_cell.length_c   1.000
_cell.angle_alpha   90.00
_cell.angle_beta   90.00
_cell.angle_gamma   90.00
#
_symmetry.space_group_name_H-M   'P 1'
#
loop_
_entity.id
_entity.type
_entity.pdbx_description
1 polymer ?
#
loop_
_entity_poly.entity_id
_entity_poly.type
_entity_poly.pdbx_seq_one_letter_code
_entity_poly.pdbx_strand_id
1 'polypeptide(L)'
;CAQYACYNNGICKPPSAQIGKPICECKPGFNGPQCENEEASPEKNNLGAILGGVFGGLGAIASVVVGYIYVSSKKRAARVANASAQLTDSSLNGPTKNATYNETG
;
A
#
# COMPACT_ATOMS: atom_id res chain seq x y z
N CYS A 1 49.44 22.61 -0.33
CA CYS A 1 49.02 22.08 0.98
C CYS A 1 49.94 22.46 2.14
N ALA A 2 51.12 23.06 1.92
CA ALA A 2 52.05 23.42 3.00
C ALA A 2 51.49 24.42 4.04
N GLN A 3 50.52 25.26 3.67
CA GLN A 3 49.90 26.27 4.53
C GLN A 3 48.35 26.31 4.43
N TYR A 4 47.74 25.28 3.83
CA TYR A 4 46.29 25.20 3.66
C TYR A 4 45.81 23.86 4.23
N ALA A 5 44.98 23.93 5.27
CA ALA A 5 44.45 22.78 5.98
C ALA A 5 43.05 22.42 5.48
N CYS A 6 42.76 21.12 5.44
CA CYS A 6 41.42 20.59 5.27
C CYS A 6 40.99 19.97 6.60
N TYR A 7 39.84 20.37 7.13
CA TYR A 7 39.26 19.83 8.36
C TYR A 7 38.56 18.49 8.11
N ASN A 8 38.12 17.84 9.18
CA ASN A 8 37.30 16.62 9.12
C ASN A 8 37.89 15.50 8.23
N ASN A 9 39.23 15.37 8.26
CA ASN A 9 40.00 14.42 7.45
C ASN A 9 39.81 14.57 5.93
N GLY A 10 39.56 15.79 5.44
CA GLY A 10 39.58 16.09 4.00
C GLY A 10 40.98 15.95 3.39
N ILE A 11 41.04 15.65 2.09
CA ILE A 11 42.30 15.47 1.35
C ILE A 11 42.64 16.77 0.62
N CYS A 12 43.81 17.35 0.89
CA CYS A 12 44.26 18.53 0.17
C CYS A 12 44.86 18.15 -1.18
N LYS A 13 44.30 18.70 -2.26
CA LYS A 13 44.81 18.57 -3.63
C LYS A 13 45.47 19.88 -4.10
N PRO A 14 46.58 19.80 -4.85
CA PRO A 14 47.16 20.97 -5.50
C PRO A 14 46.14 21.56 -6.49
N PRO A 15 46.24 22.86 -6.81
CA PRO A 15 45.35 23.49 -7.78
C PRO A 15 45.41 22.78 -9.13
N SER A 16 44.27 22.64 -9.80
CA SER A 16 44.18 22.02 -11.13
C SER A 16 44.91 22.81 -12.23
N ALA A 17 45.16 24.10 -11.99
CA ALA A 17 46.05 24.92 -12.80
C ALA A 17 47.31 25.24 -11.97
N GLN A 18 48.48 25.34 -12.61
CA GLN A 18 49.73 25.70 -11.92
C GLN A 18 49.67 27.06 -11.20
N ILE A 19 48.67 27.88 -11.53
CA ILE A 19 48.32 29.12 -10.84
C ILE A 19 46.93 28.91 -10.21
N GLY A 20 46.87 28.75 -8.89
CA GLY A 20 45.59 28.60 -8.18
C GLY A 20 45.74 28.29 -6.69
N LYS A 21 44.61 28.34 -5.96
CA LYS A 21 44.54 27.92 -4.55
C LYS A 21 44.36 26.39 -4.47
N PRO A 22 44.97 25.73 -3.47
CA PRO A 22 44.69 24.31 -3.19
C PRO A 22 43.20 24.09 -2.90
N ILE A 23 42.70 22.89 -3.23
CA ILE A 23 41.30 22.50 -3.07
C ILE A 23 41.22 21.31 -2.10
N CYS A 24 40.24 21.31 -1.21
CA CYS A 24 39.96 20.18 -0.33
C CYS A 24 38.92 19.23 -0.95
N GLU A 25 39.21 17.94 -0.95
CA GLU A 25 38.25 16.87 -1.23
C GLU A 25 37.67 16.38 0.10
N CYS A 26 36.39 16.67 0.33
CA CYS A 26 35.70 16.36 1.58
C CYS A 26 35.16 14.94 1.61
N LYS A 27 35.12 14.35 2.80
CA LYS A 27 34.45 13.08 3.03
C LYS A 27 32.93 13.24 2.96
N PRO A 28 32.17 12.16 2.67
CA PRO A 28 30.72 12.19 2.75
C PRO A 28 30.24 12.70 4.11
N GLY A 29 29.27 13.61 4.11
CA GLY A 29 28.79 14.24 5.33
C GLY A 29 29.52 15.53 5.72
N PHE A 30 30.46 16.02 4.92
CA PHE A 30 31.14 17.30 5.15
C PHE A 30 31.25 18.14 3.87
N ASN A 31 31.13 19.46 4.00
CA ASN A 31 31.34 20.39 2.90
C ASN A 31 32.00 21.71 3.34
N GLY A 32 32.10 22.63 2.38
CA GLY A 32 32.80 23.90 2.53
C GLY A 32 34.20 23.86 1.90
N PRO A 33 34.83 25.03 1.67
CA PRO A 33 36.16 25.14 1.07
C PRO A 33 37.24 24.31 1.79
N GLN A 34 37.11 24.15 3.11
CA GLN A 34 38.04 23.41 3.95
C GLN A 34 37.39 22.20 4.63
N CYS A 35 36.21 21.77 4.19
CA CYS A 35 35.44 20.69 4.83
C CYS A 35 35.05 21.02 6.28
N GLU A 36 34.80 22.29 6.58
CA GLU A 36 34.50 22.79 7.92
C GLU A 36 33.04 22.56 8.35
N ASN A 37 32.13 22.35 7.40
CA ASN A 37 30.72 22.21 7.68
C ASN A 37 30.33 20.73 7.65
N GLU A 38 29.49 20.32 8.60
CA GLU A 38 28.78 19.04 8.51
C GLU A 38 27.63 19.20 7.50
N GLU A 39 27.64 18.37 6.46
CA GLU A 39 26.44 18.19 5.66
C GLU A 39 25.47 17.39 6.52
N ALA A 40 24.25 17.93 6.67
CA ALA A 40 23.13 17.12 7.09
C ALA A 40 22.98 16.01 6.05
N SER A 41 23.66 14.89 6.27
CA SER A 41 23.38 13.66 5.54
C SER A 41 21.87 13.46 5.63
N PRO A 42 21.19 13.09 4.53
CA PRO A 42 19.82 12.61 4.68
C PRO A 42 19.90 11.45 5.66
N GLU A 43 19.42 11.71 6.87
CA GLU A 43 19.08 10.69 7.84
C GLU A 43 18.28 9.66 7.05
N LYS A 44 18.70 8.40 7.02
CA LYS A 44 17.99 7.36 6.28
C LYS A 44 16.67 7.13 6.99
N ASN A 45 15.68 7.97 6.72
CA ASN A 45 14.36 7.87 7.32
C ASN A 45 13.67 6.64 6.73
N ASN A 46 13.17 5.76 7.61
CA ASN A 46 12.53 4.47 7.29
C ASN A 46 11.17 4.61 6.55
N LEU A 47 10.98 5.70 5.81
CA LEU A 47 9.77 6.07 5.10
C LEU A 47 9.33 4.99 4.10
N GLY A 48 10.29 4.29 3.49
CA GLY A 48 10.01 3.17 2.59
C GLY A 48 9.29 1.99 3.27
N ALA A 49 9.60 1.70 4.54
CA ALA A 49 8.95 0.61 5.27
C ALA A 49 7.52 0.97 5.71
N ILE A 50 7.29 2.23 6.10
CA ILE A 50 5.99 2.72 6.54
C ILE A 50 5.00 2.78 5.36
N LEU A 51 5.43 3.31 4.22
CA LEU A 51 4.59 3.38 3.02
C LEU A 51 4.32 1.97 2.44
N GLY A 52 5.32 1.08 2.44
CA GLY A 52 5.14 -0.28 1.92
C GLY A 52 4.11 -1.12 2.69
N GLY A 53 4.08 -0.99 4.02
CA GLY A 53 3.18 -1.78 4.88
C GLY A 53 1.70 -1.46 4.69
N VAL A 54 1.33 -0.18 4.62
CA VAL A 54 -0.09 0.25 4.55
C VAL A 54 -0.71 -0.09 3.20
N PHE A 55 -0.04 0.23 2.10
CA PHE A 55 -0.54 -0.06 0.75
C PHE A 55 -0.56 -1.57 0.45
N GLY A 56 0.43 -2.32 0.96
CA GLY A 56 0.44 -3.78 0.84
C GLY A 56 -0.68 -4.45 1.65
N GLY A 57 -0.88 -4.03 2.90
CA GLY A 57 -1.92 -4.60 3.78
C GLY A 57 -3.34 -4.32 3.29
N LEU A 58 -3.67 -3.05 2.98
CA LEU A 58 -4.99 -2.69 2.46
C LEU A 58 -5.29 -3.35 1.11
N GLY A 59 -4.31 -3.45 0.21
CA GLY A 59 -4.46 -4.12 -1.07
C GLY A 59 -4.74 -5.62 -0.92
N ALA A 60 -4.04 -6.31 -0.01
CA ALA A 60 -4.28 -7.72 0.26
C ALA A 60 -5.67 -7.96 0.87
N ILE A 61 -6.09 -7.15 1.85
CA ILE A 61 -7.42 -7.28 2.47
C ILE A 61 -8.52 -6.99 1.44
N ALA A 62 -8.38 -5.94 0.64
CA ALA A 62 -9.34 -5.60 -0.41
C ALA A 62 -9.46 -6.72 -1.47
N SER A 63 -8.34 -7.30 -1.90
CA SER A 63 -8.36 -8.39 -2.88
C SER A 63 -9.02 -9.66 -2.35
N VAL A 64 -8.81 -10.00 -1.07
CA VAL A 64 -9.50 -11.12 -0.41
C VAL A 64 -11.00 -10.87 -0.29
N VAL A 65 -11.42 -9.67 0.12
CA VAL A 65 -12.85 -9.32 0.24
C VAL A 65 -13.54 -9.32 -1.12
N VAL A 66 -12.93 -8.73 -2.15
CA VAL A 66 -13.47 -8.72 -3.52
C VAL A 66 -13.57 -10.14 -4.07
N GLY A 67 -12.53 -10.96 -3.90
CA GLY A 67 -12.55 -12.37 -4.29
C GLY A 67 -13.64 -13.16 -3.58
N TYR A 68 -13.81 -12.95 -2.28
CA TYR A 68 -14.88 -13.58 -1.50
C TYR A 68 -16.28 -13.18 -2.00
N ILE A 69 -16.51 -11.88 -2.23
CA ILE A 69 -17.78 -11.37 -2.76
C ILE A 69 -18.05 -11.97 -4.15
N TYR A 70 -17.05 -12.00 -5.04
CA TYR A 70 -17.17 -12.58 -6.38
C TYR A 70 -17.52 -14.08 -6.35
N VAL A 71 -16.88 -14.86 -5.48
CA VAL A 71 -17.23 -16.27 -5.30
C VAL A 71 -18.63 -16.42 -4.73
N SER A 72 -19.00 -15.57 -3.77
CA SER A 72 -20.32 -15.60 -3.14
C SER A 72 -21.44 -15.22 -4.11
N SER A 73 -21.22 -14.29 -5.04
CA SER A 73 -22.22 -13.88 -6.03
C SER A 73 -22.48 -14.98 -7.06
N LYS A 74 -21.43 -15.69 -7.49
CA LYS A 74 -21.58 -16.90 -8.34
C LYS A 74 -22.28 -18.04 -7.61
N LYS A 75 -21.96 -18.26 -6.32
CA LYS A 75 -22.67 -19.25 -5.49
C LYS A 75 -24.13 -18.86 -5.26
N ARG A 76 -24.44 -17.56 -5.12
CA ARG A 76 -25.81 -17.05 -5.04
C ARG A 76 -26.58 -17.28 -6.34
N ALA A 77 -25.96 -17.08 -7.51
CA ALA A 77 -26.60 -17.42 -8.79
C ALA A 77 -27.00 -18.91 -8.88
N ALA A 78 -26.14 -19.82 -8.41
CA ALA A 78 -26.45 -21.25 -8.33
C ALA A 78 -27.49 -21.60 -7.25
N ARG A 79 -27.46 -20.91 -6.09
CA ARG A 79 -28.44 -21.11 -5.01
C ARG A 79 -29.82 -20.54 -5.34
N VAL A 80 -29.89 -19.43 -6.07
CA VAL A 80 -31.15 -18.81 -6.51
C VAL A 80 -31.81 -19.64 -7.61
N ALA A 81 -31.05 -20.23 -8.54
CA ALA A 81 -31.58 -21.20 -9.50
C ALA A 81 -32.17 -22.46 -8.81
N ASN A 82 -31.52 -22.96 -7.75
CA ASN A 82 -32.04 -24.07 -6.94
C ASN A 82 -33.22 -23.64 -6.04
N ALA A 83 -33.28 -22.38 -5.59
CA ALA A 83 -34.39 -21.86 -4.79
C ALA A 83 -35.65 -21.60 -5.63
N SER A 84 -35.50 -21.15 -6.88
CA SER A 84 -36.63 -21.01 -7.82
C SER A 84 -37.19 -22.36 -8.28
N ALA A 85 -36.39 -23.44 -8.26
CA ALA A 85 -36.86 -24.79 -8.57
C ALA A 85 -37.72 -25.42 -7.45
N GLN A 86 -37.71 -24.88 -6.22
CA GLN A 86 -38.59 -25.34 -5.14
C GLN A 86 -39.95 -24.63 -5.10
N LEU A 87 -40.11 -23.47 -5.75
CA LEU A 87 -41.39 -22.75 -5.78
C LEU A 87 -42.41 -23.31 -6.79
N THR A 88 -42.00 -24.21 -7.70
CA THR A 88 -42.88 -24.79 -8.72
C THR A 88 -43.53 -26.13 -8.33
N ASP A 89 -43.11 -26.78 -7.24
CA ASP A 89 -43.65 -28.09 -6.83
C ASP A 89 -44.76 -28.00 -5.76
N SER A 90 -44.84 -26.87 -5.03
CA SER A 90 -45.85 -26.68 -3.98
C SER A 90 -47.23 -26.23 -4.47
N SER A 91 -47.42 -26.01 -5.78
CA SER A 91 -48.69 -25.51 -6.33
C SER A 91 -49.70 -26.60 -6.73
N LEU A 92 -49.42 -27.89 -6.52
CA LEU A 92 -50.32 -28.98 -6.95
C LEU A 92 -50.80 -29.96 -5.86
N ASN A 93 -50.60 -29.69 -4.56
CA ASN A 93 -51.22 -30.51 -3.51
C ASN A 93 -51.65 -29.74 -2.24
N GLY A 94 -52.85 -29.15 -2.31
CA GLY A 94 -53.86 -29.05 -1.23
C GLY A 94 -53.80 -27.86 -0.24
N PRO A 95 -54.85 -27.66 0.60
CA PRO A 95 -56.16 -28.30 0.63
C PRO A 95 -57.33 -27.34 0.26
N THR A 96 -58.37 -27.90 -0.34
CA THR A 96 -59.71 -27.30 -0.48
C THR A 96 -60.28 -26.96 0.90
N LYS A 97 -60.44 -25.67 1.20
CA LYS A 97 -61.37 -25.24 2.25
C LYS A 97 -62.71 -24.95 1.59
N ASN A 98 -63.59 -25.95 1.64
CA ASN A 98 -64.98 -25.84 1.24
C ASN A 98 -65.65 -24.67 1.98
N ALA A 99 -66.34 -23.84 1.19
CA ALA A 99 -67.28 -22.88 1.68
C ALA A 99 -68.42 -23.59 2.41
N THR A 100 -68.76 -23.12 3.60
CA THR A 100 -70.05 -23.42 4.23
C THR A 100 -70.61 -22.08 4.69
N TYR A 101 -71.40 -21.48 3.82
CA TYR A 101 -72.41 -20.50 4.19
C TYR A 101 -73.50 -21.26 4.94
N ASN A 102 -73.91 -20.80 6.12
CA ASN A 102 -75.21 -21.16 6.66
C ASN A 102 -75.98 -19.91 7.06
N GLU A 103 -77.27 -20.00 6.76
CA GLU A 103 -78.25 -18.93 6.67
C GLU A 103 -79.07 -18.82 7.95
N THR A 104 -79.52 -17.58 8.24
CA THR A 104 -80.82 -17.16 8.82
C THR A 104 -81.31 -17.70 10.18
N GLY A 105 -81.87 -16.79 10.99
CA GLY A 105 -82.87 -17.10 12.02
C GLY A 105 -82.95 -16.07 13.13
#